data_AF-A0A7W2TDM8-F1
#
_entry.id   AF-A0A7W2TDM8-F1
#
_cell.length_a   1.000
_cell.length_b   1.000
_cell.length_c   1.000
_cell.angle_alpha   90.00
_cell.angle_beta   90.00
_cell.angle_gamma   90.00
#
_symmetry.space_group_name_H-M   'P 1'
#
loop_
_entity.id
_entity.type
_entity.pdbx_description
1 polymer ?
#
loop_
_entity_poly.entity_id
_entity_poly.type
_entity_poly.pdbx_seq_one_letter_code
_entity_poly.pdbx_strand_id
1 'polypeptide(L)'
;MKNTALAFRFLTLFLLLLGSLAHIVVVVGLLTDEAVISDFYLLTPISIAIVLLNVLIANGLKARRKWAYLLGGVEMLSFIIVGGIQIWTSDFSSTIISLILVLLSIKVLFSLKAEYKNNVVSMQ
;
A
#
# COMPACT_ATOMS: atom_id res chain seq x y z
N MET A 1 16.27 7.63 9.56
CA MET A 1 15.12 8.31 10.19
C MET A 1 14.18 8.97 9.17
N LYS A 2 14.66 9.86 8.27
CA LYS A 2 13.78 10.48 7.25
C LYS A 2 13.23 9.49 6.22
N ASN A 3 13.95 8.40 5.92
CA ASN A 3 13.69 7.62 4.71
C ASN A 3 12.50 6.64 4.81
N THR A 4 12.17 6.07 5.97
CA THR A 4 11.08 5.07 6.10
C THR A 4 9.71 5.72 6.14
N ALA A 5 9.54 6.78 6.94
CA ALA A 5 8.31 7.58 6.93
C ALA A 5 8.11 8.26 5.57
N LEU A 6 9.20 8.66 4.89
CA LEU A 6 9.15 9.15 3.52
C LEU A 6 8.79 8.05 2.51
N ALA A 7 9.30 6.82 2.67
CA ALA A 7 8.93 5.68 1.84
C ALA A 7 7.44 5.34 1.98
N PHE A 8 6.89 5.37 3.21
CA PHE A 8 5.45 5.23 3.41
C PHE A 8 4.68 6.36 2.76
N ARG A 9 5.13 7.61 2.85
CA ARG A 9 4.47 8.74 2.14
C ARG A 9 4.51 8.58 0.62
N PHE A 10 5.62 8.11 0.06
CA PHE A 10 5.71 7.79 -1.36
C PHE A 10 4.81 6.62 -1.74
N LEU A 11 4.71 5.60 -0.89
CA LEU A 11 3.78 4.49 -1.08
C LEU A 11 2.32 4.97 -1.02
N THR A 12 1.97 5.82 -0.06
CA THR A 12 0.64 6.44 0.04
C THR A 12 0.32 7.27 -1.19
N LEU A 13 1.27 8.07 -1.69
CA LEU A 13 1.11 8.86 -2.91
C LEU A 13 0.96 7.96 -4.15
N PHE A 14 1.72 6.87 -4.22
CA PHE A 14 1.64 5.90 -5.30
C PHE A 14 0.32 5.14 -5.29
N LEU A 15 -0.17 4.73 -4.11
CA LEU A 15 -1.48 4.11 -3.93
C LEU A 15 -2.62 5.07 -4.23
N LEU A 16 -2.49 6.35 -3.86
CA LEU A 16 -3.42 7.40 -4.27
C LEU A 16 -3.46 7.53 -5.79
N LEU A 17 -2.30 7.55 -6.45
CA LEU A 17 -2.20 7.63 -7.91
C LEU A 17 -2.84 6.40 -8.58
N LEU A 18 -2.54 5.19 -8.10
CA LEU A 18 -3.15 3.95 -8.59
C LEU A 18 -4.66 3.92 -8.37
N GLY A 19 -5.13 4.32 -7.18
CA GLY A 19 -6.56 4.40 -6.88
C GLY A 19 -7.28 5.41 -7.78
N SER A 20 -6.64 6.54 -8.07
CA SER A 20 -7.15 7.55 -9.00
C SER A 20 -7.24 7.01 -10.42
N LEU A 21 -6.20 6.32 -10.90
CA LEU A 21 -6.18 5.67 -12.21
C LEU A 21 -7.24 4.56 -12.31
N ALA A 22 -7.36 3.72 -11.28
CA ALA A 22 -8.39 2.68 -11.22
C ALA A 22 -9.80 3.29 -11.27
N HIS A 23 -10.05 4.41 -10.59
CA HIS A 23 -11.32 5.13 -10.71
C HIS A 23 -11.58 5.69 -12.10
N ILE A 24 -10.57 6.25 -12.78
CA ILE A 24 -10.72 6.71 -14.16
C ILE A 24 -11.09 5.52 -15.06
N VAL A 25 -10.41 4.39 -14.91
CA VAL A 25 -10.71 3.16 -15.68
C VAL A 25 -12.15 2.68 -15.43
N VAL A 26 -12.60 2.66 -14.18
CA VAL A 26 -13.99 2.25 -13.85
C VAL A 26 -14.99 3.25 -14.44
N VAL A 27 -14.76 4.56 -14.36
CA VAL A 27 -15.65 5.56 -14.96
C VAL A 27 -15.71 5.43 -16.48
N VAL A 28 -14.57 5.20 -17.14
CA VAL A 28 -14.54 4.92 -18.59
C VAL A 28 -15.32 3.63 -18.89
N GLY A 29 -15.11 2.56 -18.12
CA GLY A 29 -15.84 1.31 -18.25
C GLY A 29 -17.35 1.46 -18.06
N LEU A 30 -17.80 2.36 -17.18
CA LEU A 30 -19.22 2.69 -17.02
C LEU A 30 -19.77 3.44 -18.24
N LEU A 31 -18.98 4.32 -18.85
CA LEU A 31 -19.38 5.07 -20.05
C LEU A 31 -19.39 4.19 -21.32
N THR A 32 -18.66 3.08 -21.31
CA THR A 32 -18.58 2.11 -22.42
C THR A 32 -19.41 0.85 -22.19
N ASP A 33 -20.24 0.81 -21.14
CA ASP A 33 -21.03 -0.36 -20.72
C ASP A 33 -20.21 -1.64 -20.45
N GLU A 34 -18.92 -1.51 -20.14
CA GLU A 34 -18.01 -2.61 -19.80
C GLU A 34 -17.88 -2.86 -18.28
N ALA A 35 -18.40 -1.96 -17.44
CA ALA A 35 -18.38 -2.07 -15.98
C ALA A 35 -19.77 -1.85 -15.37
N VAL A 36 -20.02 -2.41 -14.18
CA VAL A 36 -21.30 -2.24 -13.47
C VAL A 36 -21.17 -1.12 -12.43
N ILE A 37 -22.21 -0.30 -12.30
CA ILE A 37 -22.28 0.81 -11.32
C ILE A 37 -21.98 0.34 -9.89
N SER A 38 -22.33 -0.90 -9.55
CA SER A 38 -22.03 -1.51 -8.25
C SER A 38 -20.53 -1.57 -7.93
N ASP A 39 -19.68 -1.79 -8.94
CA ASP A 39 -18.24 -1.92 -8.76
C ASP A 39 -17.64 -0.57 -8.38
N PHE A 40 -18.15 0.52 -8.95
CA PHE A 40 -17.77 1.87 -8.57
C PHE A 40 -18.11 2.16 -7.10
N TYR A 41 -19.36 1.90 -6.69
CA TYR A 41 -19.80 2.17 -5.32
C TYR A 41 -19.08 1.33 -4.27
N LEU A 42 -18.57 0.16 -4.63
CA LEU A 42 -17.78 -0.68 -3.72
C LEU A 42 -16.31 -0.24 -3.66
N LEU A 43 -15.70 0.05 -4.80
CA LEU A 43 -14.28 0.37 -4.89
C LEU A 43 -13.94 1.76 -4.33
N THR A 44 -14.83 2.75 -4.44
CA THR A 44 -14.60 4.11 -3.93
C THR A 44 -14.42 4.20 -2.41
N PRO A 45 -15.31 3.66 -1.57
CA PRO A 45 -15.10 3.71 -0.12
C PRO A 45 -13.89 2.89 0.31
N ILE A 46 -13.58 1.77 -0.37
CA ILE A 46 -12.39 0.96 -0.10
C ILE A 46 -11.11 1.75 -0.39
N SER A 47 -11.04 2.44 -1.52
CA SER A 47 -9.86 3.25 -1.88
C SER A 47 -9.63 4.37 -0.87
N ILE A 48 -10.69 5.08 -0.46
CA ILE A 48 -10.62 6.11 0.59
C ILE A 48 -10.14 5.52 1.91
N ALA A 49 -10.66 4.36 2.33
CA ALA A 49 -10.25 3.71 3.57
C ALA A 49 -8.76 3.33 3.56
N ILE A 50 -8.25 2.81 2.44
CA ILE A 50 -6.83 2.46 2.27
C ILE A 50 -5.94 3.71 2.38
N VAL A 51 -6.35 4.82 1.76
CA VAL A 51 -5.62 6.10 1.84
C VAL A 51 -5.58 6.62 3.28
N LEU A 52 -6.72 6.61 3.98
CA LEU A 52 -6.79 7.06 5.37
C LEU A 52 -5.92 6.18 6.28
N LEU A 53 -5.94 4.86 6.10
CA LEU A 53 -5.08 3.94 6.83
C LEU A 53 -3.59 4.26 6.60
N ASN A 54 -3.20 4.48 5.34
CA ASN A 54 -1.84 4.87 4.98
C ASN A 54 -1.38 6.16 5.65
N VAL A 55 -2.25 7.19 5.66
CA VAL A 55 -1.96 8.47 6.32
C VAL A 55 -1.80 8.29 7.83
N LEU A 56 -2.65 7.46 8.45
CA LEU A 56 -2.56 7.13 9.88
C LEU A 56 -1.23 6.41 10.21
N ILE A 57 -0.84 5.42 9.41
CA ILE A 57 0.44 4.71 9.56
C ILE A 57 1.60 5.69 9.40
N ALA A 58 1.62 6.52 8.36
CA ALA A 58 2.70 7.48 8.12
C ALA A 58 2.85 8.49 9.26
N ASN A 59 1.74 9.02 9.77
CA ASN A 59 1.75 9.94 10.91
C ASN A 59 2.17 9.23 12.22
N GLY A 60 1.71 8.00 12.43
CA GLY A 60 2.08 7.18 13.57
C GLY A 60 3.57 6.81 13.58
N LEU A 61 4.15 6.49 12.41
CA LEU A 61 5.59 6.23 12.24
C LEU A 61 6.42 7.49 12.50
N LYS A 62 5.95 8.66 12.04
CA LYS A 62 6.59 9.95 12.35
C LYS A 62 6.62 10.22 13.86
N ALA A 63 5.54 9.87 14.56
CA ALA A 63 5.42 9.96 16.01
C ALA A 63 6.04 8.76 16.76
N ARG A 64 6.70 7.83 16.06
CA ARG A 64 7.35 6.62 16.59
C ARG A 64 6.44 5.76 17.47
N ARG A 65 5.15 5.69 17.13
CA ARG A 65 4.17 4.90 17.89
C ARG A 65 4.30 3.41 17.55
N LYS A 66 4.33 2.54 18.57
CA LYS A 66 4.45 1.08 18.41
C LYS A 66 3.37 0.50 17.48
N TRP A 67 2.12 0.95 17.62
CA TRP A 67 1.00 0.48 16.80
C TRP A 67 1.19 0.77 15.30
N ALA A 68 1.89 1.84 14.94
CA ALA A 68 2.11 2.21 13.54
C ALA A 68 3.11 1.27 12.85
N TYR A 69 4.11 0.77 13.58
CA TYR A 69 5.02 -0.26 13.07
C TYR A 69 4.30 -1.59 12.83
N LEU A 70 3.37 -1.97 13.72
CA LEU A 70 2.54 -3.16 13.55
C LEU A 70 1.62 -3.03 12.34
N LEU A 71 0.85 -1.93 12.24
CA LEU A 71 -0.07 -1.72 11.11
C LEU A 71 0.68 -1.61 9.78
N GLY A 72 1.80 -0.87 9.72
CA GLY A 72 2.63 -0.81 8.52
C GLY A 72 3.24 -2.16 8.14
N GLY A 73 3.60 -2.99 9.12
CA GLY A 73 4.06 -4.36 8.87
C GLY A 73 2.97 -5.26 8.28
N VAL A 74 1.76 -5.19 8.83
CA VAL A 74 0.59 -5.94 8.32
C VAL A 74 0.27 -5.50 6.89
N GLU A 75 0.25 -4.19 6.62
CA GLU A 75 0.00 -3.66 5.28
C GLU A 75 1.04 -4.15 4.25
N MET A 76 2.33 -4.11 4.59
CA MET A 76 3.38 -4.61 3.68
C MET A 76 3.26 -6.12 3.45
N LEU A 77 2.87 -6.89 4.47
CA LEU A 77 2.61 -8.34 4.32
C LEU A 77 1.42 -8.60 3.38
N SER A 78 0.35 -7.82 3.50
CA SER A 78 -0.79 -7.93 2.59
C SER A 78 -0.38 -7.68 1.13
N PHE A 79 0.45 -6.66 0.87
CA PHE A 79 0.97 -6.43 -0.49
C PHE A 79 1.85 -7.56 -1.00
N ILE A 80 2.67 -8.18 -0.15
CA ILE A 80 3.49 -9.34 -0.52
C ILE A 80 2.61 -10.53 -0.90
N ILE A 81 1.57 -10.82 -0.11
CA ILE A 81 0.65 -11.93 -0.38
C ILE A 81 -0.11 -11.70 -1.68
N VAL A 82 -0.74 -10.52 -1.82
CA VAL A 82 -1.53 -10.18 -3.02
C VAL A 82 -0.64 -10.17 -4.26
N GLY A 83 0.51 -9.50 -4.21
CA GLY A 83 1.46 -9.46 -5.31
C GLY A 83 2.04 -10.85 -5.64
N GLY A 84 2.27 -11.69 -4.63
CA GLY A 84 2.71 -13.08 -4.82
C GLY A 84 1.67 -13.95 -5.55
N ILE A 85 0.40 -13.83 -5.17
CA ILE A 85 -0.72 -14.50 -5.87
C ILE A 85 -0.79 -14.01 -7.32
N GLN A 86 -0.65 -12.69 -7.53
CA GLN A 86 -0.74 -12.08 -8.86
C GLN A 86 0.40 -12.57 -9.78
N ILE A 87 1.62 -12.70 -9.27
CA ILE A 87 2.77 -13.28 -10.00
C ILE A 87 2.47 -14.71 -10.49
N TRP A 88 1.71 -15.49 -9.71
CA TRP A 88 1.36 -16.87 -10.03
C TRP A 88 0.22 -17.01 -11.03
N THR A 89 -0.63 -15.99 -11.14
CA THR A 89 -1.94 -16.09 -11.82
C THR A 89 -2.06 -15.23 -13.08
N SER A 90 -1.12 -14.32 -13.33
CA SER A 90 -1.28 -13.27 -14.35
C SER A 90 -0.29 -13.38 -15.52
N ASP A 91 -0.61 -12.71 -16.61
CA ASP A 91 0.24 -12.59 -17.80
C ASP A 91 1.57 -11.86 -17.51
N PHE A 92 2.57 -12.06 -18.39
CA PHE A 92 3.95 -11.59 -18.20
C PHE A 92 4.08 -10.09 -17.84
N SER A 93 3.25 -9.22 -18.42
CA SER A 93 3.25 -7.76 -18.16
C SER A 93 2.82 -7.43 -16.73
N SER A 94 1.71 -8.01 -16.26
CA SER A 94 1.23 -7.88 -14.87
C SER A 94 2.18 -8.48 -13.84
N THR A 95 2.94 -9.50 -14.23
CA THR A 95 3.92 -10.16 -13.37
C THR A 95 5.08 -9.24 -13.02
N ILE A 96 5.56 -8.41 -13.96
CA ILE A 96 6.65 -7.46 -13.71
C ILE A 96 6.25 -6.41 -12.66
N ILE A 97 5.06 -5.81 -12.82
CA ILE A 97 4.55 -4.79 -11.88
C ILE A 97 4.38 -5.39 -10.49
N SER A 98 3.81 -6.60 -10.42
CA SER A 98 3.60 -7.33 -9.17
C SER A 98 4.92 -7.67 -8.48
N LEU A 99 5.94 -8.08 -9.24
CA LEU A 99 7.28 -8.35 -8.72
C LEU A 99 7.94 -7.10 -8.15
N ILE A 100 7.85 -5.96 -8.85
CA ILE A 100 8.37 -4.67 -8.36
C ILE A 100 7.68 -4.29 -7.03
N LEU A 101 6.36 -4.43 -6.96
CA LEU A 101 5.60 -4.15 -5.74
C LEU A 101 5.99 -5.04 -4.57
N VAL A 102 6.17 -6.35 -4.80
CA VAL A 102 6.61 -7.30 -3.78
C VAL A 102 8.01 -6.94 -3.27
N LEU A 103 8.96 -6.67 -4.17
CA LEU A 103 10.32 -6.30 -3.79
C LEU A 103 10.38 -5.00 -2.99
N LEU A 104 9.60 -3.99 -3.38
CA LEU A 104 9.48 -2.74 -2.62
C LEU A 104 8.88 -2.98 -1.23
N SER A 105 7.83 -3.78 -1.15
CA SER A 105 7.15 -4.11 0.12
C SER A 105 8.09 -4.83 1.09
N ILE A 106 8.87 -5.80 0.59
CA ILE A 106 9.90 -6.50 1.37
C ILE A 106 10.94 -5.51 1.91
N LYS A 107 11.45 -4.61 1.06
CA LYS A 107 12.43 -3.61 1.47
C LYS A 107 11.89 -2.67 2.55
N VAL A 108 10.64 -2.23 2.42
CA VAL A 108 9.98 -1.39 3.43
C VAL A 108 9.81 -2.15 4.74
N LEU A 109 9.44 -3.42 4.70
CA LEU A 109 9.26 -4.27 5.88
C LEU A 109 10.56 -4.48 6.66
N PHE A 110 11.67 -4.73 5.97
CA PHE A 110 12.99 -4.77 6.62
C PHE A 110 13.38 -3.43 7.24
N SER A 111 13.10 -2.32 6.55
CA SER A 111 13.41 -0.99 7.09
C SER A 111 12.55 -0.65 8.32
N LEU A 112 11.27 -1.04 8.32
CA LEU A 112 10.39 -0.91 9.49
C LEU A 112 10.92 -1.70 10.68
N LYS A 113 11.34 -2.95 10.46
CA LYS A 113 11.90 -3.81 11.52
C LYS A 113 13.16 -3.21 12.14
N ALA A 114 14.08 -2.72 11.30
CA ALA A 114 15.31 -2.08 11.78
C ALA A 114 15.00 -0.83 12.62
N GLU A 115 14.05 0.00 12.16
CA GLU A 115 13.66 1.22 12.87
C GLU A 115 12.90 0.94 14.17
N TYR A 116 12.04 -0.07 14.18
CA TYR A 116 11.38 -0.52 15.41
C TYR A 116 12.40 -0.96 16.47
N LYS A 117 13.37 -1.79 16.08
CA LYS A 117 14.43 -2.26 16.99
C LYS A 117 15.20 -1.07 17.58
N ASN A 118 15.59 -0.10 16.76
CA ASN A 118 16.36 1.06 17.22
C ASN A 118 15.56 1.99 18.14
N ASN A 119 14.27 2.18 17.88
CA ASN A 119 13.43 3.08 18.68
C ASN A 119 12.91 2.45 19.98
N VAL A 120 12.73 1.13 20.02
CA VAL A 120 12.34 0.43 21.26
C VAL A 120 13.52 0.34 22.22
N VAL A 121 14.73 0.13 21.72
CA VAL A 121 15.95 0.11 22.54
C VAL A 121 16.27 1.49 23.12
N SER A 122 15.93 2.59 22.43
CA SER A 122 16.17 3.96 22.94
C SER A 122 15.13 4.46 23.96
N MET A 123 14.09 3.68 24.25
CA MET A 123 13.05 4.02 25.24
C MET A 123 13.19 3.21 26.55
N GLN A 124 14.19 2.33 26.63
CA GLN A 124 14.62 1.63 27.84
C GLN A 124 15.82 2.36 28.45
#